data_AF-A0A6I3E9D5-F1
#
_entry.id   AF-A0A6I3E9D5-F1
#
_cell.length_a   1.000
_cell.length_b   1.000
_cell.length_c   1.000
_cell.angle_alpha   90.00
_cell.angle_beta   90.00
_cell.angle_gamma   90.00
#
_symmetry.space_group_name_H-M   'P 1'
#
loop_
_entity.id
_entity.type
_entity.pdbx_description
1 polymer ?
#
loop_
_entity_poly.entity_id
_entity_poly.type
_entity_poly.pdbx_seq_one_letter_code
_entity_poly.pdbx_strand_id
1 'polypeptide(L)'
;MIISASKAREKLFPLIEQVNADQASITITSNNGNAVLVSESEWESMIETAFLLRTTSNRKYLDKALAEIESGKGVKVTYKKGQTLDQILKLANVKKAPEKKSPKKSAASKASRK
;
A
#
# COMPACT_ATOMS: atom_id res chain seq x y z
N MET A 1 -10.80 13.38 -20.37
CA MET A 1 -11.70 14.44 -20.92
C MET A 1 -11.16 15.81 -20.51
N ILE A 2 -11.33 16.87 -21.32
CA ILE A 2 -10.87 18.23 -20.96
C ILE A 2 -12.06 19.19 -20.92
N ILE A 3 -12.20 19.95 -19.83
CA ILE A 3 -13.26 20.95 -19.64
C ILE A 3 -12.70 22.28 -19.11
N SER A 4 -13.44 23.38 -19.30
CA SER A 4 -13.10 24.67 -18.69
C SER A 4 -13.49 24.71 -17.22
N ALA A 5 -12.80 25.52 -16.42
CA ALA A 5 -13.08 25.71 -15.00
C ALA A 5 -14.50 26.21 -14.73
N SER A 6 -15.04 27.09 -15.59
CA SER A 6 -16.44 27.55 -15.46
C SER A 6 -17.44 26.40 -15.58
N LYS A 7 -17.24 25.53 -16.58
CA LYS A 7 -18.10 24.35 -16.79
C LYS A 7 -17.93 23.33 -15.67
N ALA A 8 -16.70 23.15 -15.17
CA ALA A 8 -16.43 22.28 -14.02
C ALA A 8 -17.14 22.78 -12.76
N ARG A 9 -17.13 24.09 -12.51
CA ARG A 9 -17.82 24.72 -11.36
C ARG A 9 -19.33 24.50 -11.41
N GLU A 10 -19.95 24.66 -12.57
CA GLU A 10 -21.39 24.45 -12.74
C GLU A 10 -21.82 22.99 -12.55
N LYS A 11 -20.94 22.04 -12.88
CA LYS A 11 -21.26 20.61 -12.93
C LYS A 11 -20.42 19.76 -11.97
N LEU A 12 -19.94 20.35 -10.87
CA LEU A 12 -18.95 19.69 -10.01
C LEU A 12 -19.47 18.36 -9.44
N PHE A 13 -20.70 18.31 -8.92
CA PHE A 13 -21.25 17.08 -8.34
C PHE A 13 -21.41 15.94 -9.37
N PRO A 14 -22.06 16.16 -10.54
CA PRO A 14 -22.11 15.14 -11.59
C PRO A 14 -20.72 14.68 -12.04
N LEU A 15 -19.73 15.57 -12.11
CA LEU A 15 -18.37 15.21 -12.50
C LEU A 15 -17.69 14.33 -11.45
N ILE A 16 -17.93 14.58 -10.16
CA ILE A 16 -17.42 13.71 -9.08
C ILE A 16 -18.04 12.32 -9.19
N GLU A 17 -19.35 12.22 -9.38
CA GLU A 17 -20.04 10.93 -9.56
C GLU A 17 -19.48 10.18 -10.77
N GLN A 18 -19.34 10.88 -11.90
CA GLN A 18 -18.78 10.31 -13.11
C GLN A 18 -17.37 9.76 -12.90
N VAL A 19 -16.48 10.53 -12.27
CA VAL A 19 -15.09 10.12 -12.06
C VAL A 19 -15.00 8.92 -11.11
N ASN A 20 -15.89 8.83 -10.11
CA ASN A 20 -15.96 7.65 -9.24
C ASN A 20 -16.52 6.41 -9.95
N ALA A 21 -17.48 6.57 -10.86
CA ALA A 21 -18.06 5.46 -11.62
C ALA A 21 -17.10 4.95 -12.72
N ASP A 22 -16.53 5.87 -13.49
CA ASP A 22 -15.71 5.56 -14.67
C ASP A 22 -14.25 5.27 -14.27
N GLN A 23 -13.82 5.67 -13.07
CA GLN A 23 -12.41 5.66 -12.62
C GLN A 23 -11.48 6.36 -13.63
N ALA A 24 -12.00 7.37 -14.33
CA ALA A 24 -11.31 8.09 -15.39
C ALA A 24 -11.07 9.55 -15.00
N SER A 25 -9.87 10.05 -15.30
CA SER A 25 -9.48 11.42 -14.94
C SER A 25 -10.08 12.48 -15.88
N ILE A 26 -10.41 13.64 -15.31
CA ILE A 26 -10.91 14.80 -16.06
C ILE A 26 -9.95 15.97 -15.84
N THR A 27 -9.43 16.53 -16.93
CA THR A 27 -8.58 17.72 -16.88
C THR A 27 -9.44 18.97 -16.93
N ILE A 28 -9.27 19.84 -15.95
CA ILE A 28 -9.93 21.14 -15.84
C ILE A 28 -8.91 22.21 -16.25
N THR A 29 -9.30 23.08 -17.18
CA THR A 29 -8.45 24.14 -17.72
C THR A 29 -8.95 25.52 -17.30
N SER A 30 -8.02 26.41 -16.93
CA SER A 30 -8.30 27.80 -16.56
C SER A 30 -7.19 28.71 -17.08
N ASN A 31 -7.49 30.01 -17.22
CA ASN A 31 -6.50 31.02 -17.60
C ASN A 31 -5.34 31.11 -16.59
N ASN A 32 -5.57 30.68 -15.34
CA ASN A 32 -4.60 30.73 -14.25
C ASN A 32 -3.92 29.37 -13.98
N GLY A 33 -4.20 28.34 -14.79
CA GLY A 33 -3.60 27.01 -14.63
C GLY A 33 -4.61 25.87 -14.77
N ASN A 34 -4.09 24.65 -14.84
CA ASN A 34 -4.88 23.45 -15.04
C ASN A 34 -4.87 22.58 -13.77
N ALA A 35 -5.95 21.84 -13.58
CA ALA A 35 -6.09 20.85 -12.52
C ALA A 35 -6.62 19.53 -13.10
N VAL A 36 -6.48 18.45 -12.34
CA VAL A 36 -7.05 17.15 -12.71
C VAL A 36 -7.97 16.69 -11.59
N LEU A 37 -9.19 16.31 -11.95
CA LEU A 37 -10.14 15.64 -11.07
C LEU A 37 -10.00 14.14 -11.26
N VAL A 38 -9.77 13.43 -10.16
CA VAL A 38 -9.66 11.97 -10.07
C VAL A 38 -10.49 11.49 -8.88
N SER A 39 -10.88 10.21 -8.87
CA SER A 39 -11.57 9.59 -7.73
C SER A 39 -10.56 9.45 -6.60
N GLU A 40 -11.06 9.41 -5.36
CA GLU A 40 -10.20 9.19 -4.20
C GLU A 40 -9.51 7.82 -4.29
N SER A 41 -10.25 6.77 -4.69
CA SER A 41 -9.71 5.43 -4.87
C SER A 41 -8.57 5.37 -5.90
N GLU A 42 -8.73 6.05 -7.04
CA GLU A 42 -7.68 6.10 -8.07
C GLU A 42 -6.46 6.87 -7.56
N TRP A 43 -6.68 7.99 -6.87
CA TRP A 43 -5.60 8.78 -6.29
C TRP A 43 -4.78 7.99 -5.26
N GLU A 44 -5.45 7.27 -4.36
CA GLU A 44 -4.80 6.38 -3.39
C GLU A 44 -4.03 5.25 -4.09
N SER A 45 -4.63 4.61 -5.10
CA SER A 45 -3.98 3.56 -5.88
C SER A 45 -2.71 4.05 -6.58
N MET A 46 -2.74 5.27 -7.14
CA MET A 46 -1.57 5.89 -7.77
C MET A 46 -0.46 6.15 -6.74
N ILE A 47 -0.80 6.68 -5.57
CA ILE A 47 0.18 6.93 -4.49
C ILE A 47 0.78 5.61 -4.00
N GLU A 48 -0.04 4.61 -3.74
CA GLU A 48 0.42 3.30 -3.28
C GLU A 48 1.33 2.65 -4.31
N THR A 49 0.95 2.67 -5.59
CA THR A 49 1.77 2.14 -6.68
C THR A 49 3.10 2.88 -6.77
N ALA A 50 3.08 4.21 -6.71
CA ALA A 50 4.30 5.02 -6.70
C ALA A 50 5.19 4.69 -5.48
N PHE A 51 4.59 4.48 -4.31
CA PHE A 51 5.28 4.10 -3.08
C PHE A 51 5.95 2.73 -3.20
N LEU A 52 5.20 1.71 -3.66
CA LEU A 52 5.71 0.36 -3.89
C LEU A 52 6.85 0.35 -4.91
N LEU A 53 6.73 1.13 -5.98
CA LEU A 53 7.71 1.17 -7.06
C LEU A 53 8.87 2.15 -6.83
N ARG A 54 8.91 2.83 -5.68
CA ARG A 54 9.90 3.86 -5.34
C ARG A 54 11.33 3.35 -5.30
N THR A 55 11.55 2.10 -4.89
CA THR A 55 12.89 1.51 -4.83
C THR A 55 13.05 0.41 -5.86
N THR A 56 14.19 0.40 -6.55
CA THR A 56 14.52 -0.62 -7.55
C THR A 56 14.51 -2.02 -6.94
N SER A 57 14.92 -2.16 -5.68
CA SER A 57 14.88 -3.43 -4.95
C SER A 57 13.45 -3.92 -4.74
N ASN A 58 12.54 -3.07 -4.26
CA ASN A 58 11.14 -3.47 -4.03
C ASN A 58 10.43 -3.82 -5.34
N ARG A 59 10.67 -3.04 -6.40
CA ARG A 59 10.16 -3.36 -7.75
C ARG A 59 10.58 -4.75 -8.21
N LYS A 60 11.88 -5.08 -8.11
CA LYS A 60 12.40 -6.41 -8.49
C LYS A 60 11.72 -7.55 -7.70
N TYR A 61 11.44 -7.33 -6.41
CA TYR A 61 10.73 -8.33 -5.61
C TYR A 61 9.29 -8.51 -6.07
N LEU A 62 8.57 -7.43 -6.37
CA LEU A 62 7.21 -7.48 -6.89
C LEU A 62 7.15 -8.14 -8.27
N ASP A 63 8.03 -7.77 -9.19
CA ASP A 63 8.11 -8.37 -10.53
C ASP A 63 8.38 -9.88 -10.45
N LYS A 64 9.30 -10.28 -9.57
CA LYS A 64 9.60 -11.71 -9.33
C LYS A 64 8.39 -12.44 -8.75
N ALA A 65 7.72 -11.87 -7.76
CA ALA A 65 6.54 -12.47 -7.15
C ALA A 65 5.41 -12.64 -8.16
N LEU A 66 5.20 -11.65 -9.04
CA LEU A 66 4.21 -11.72 -10.11
C LEU A 66 4.52 -12.87 -11.09
N ALA A 67 5.77 -12.99 -11.54
CA ALA A 67 6.20 -14.08 -12.43
C ALA A 67 6.08 -15.48 -11.77
N GLU A 68 6.33 -15.59 -10.46
CA GLU A 68 6.14 -16.85 -9.71
C GLU A 68 4.65 -17.22 -9.63
N ILE A 69 3.76 -16.26 -9.42
CA ILE A 69 2.31 -16.50 -9.40
C ILE A 69 1.81 -16.91 -10.79
N GLU A 70 2.21 -16.19 -11.85
CA GLU A 70 1.82 -16.50 -13.24
C GLU A 70 2.32 -17.87 -13.70
N SER A 71 3.51 -18.28 -13.25
CA SER A 71 4.06 -19.62 -13.51
C SER A 71 3.46 -20.72 -12.63
N GLY A 72 2.41 -20.42 -11.85
CA GLY A 72 1.70 -21.39 -11.01
C GLY A 72 2.45 -21.83 -9.75
N LYS A 73 3.53 -21.13 -9.38
CA LYS A 73 4.32 -21.41 -8.16
C LYS A 73 3.75 -20.74 -6.91
N GLY A 74 2.59 -20.10 -7.01
CA GLY A 74 1.89 -19.49 -5.89
C GLY A 74 1.50 -20.53 -4.84
N VAL A 75 1.82 -20.26 -3.57
CA VAL A 75 1.49 -21.16 -2.46
C VAL A 75 0.31 -20.59 -1.67
N LYS A 76 -0.78 -21.35 -1.59
CA LYS A 76 -1.94 -20.98 -0.77
C LYS A 76 -1.64 -21.24 0.71
N VAL A 77 -1.59 -20.18 1.50
CA VAL A 77 -1.40 -20.27 2.95
C VAL A 77 -2.75 -20.04 3.64
N THR A 78 -3.13 -20.92 4.56
CA THR A 78 -4.39 -20.79 5.32
C THR A 78 -4.10 -20.15 6.68
N TYR A 79 -4.76 -19.03 6.96
CA TYR A 79 -4.60 -18.34 8.23
C TYR A 79 -5.41 -19.06 9.33
N LYS A 80 -4.70 -19.72 10.26
CA LYS A 80 -5.23 -20.10 11.57
C LYS A 80 -4.52 -19.26 12.62
N LYS A 81 -5.29 -18.61 13.50
CA LYS A 81 -4.86 -17.66 14.54
C LYS A 81 -3.51 -18.09 15.16
N GLY A 82 -2.43 -17.39 14.78
CA GLY A 82 -1.08 -17.56 15.35
C GLY A 82 -0.07 -18.44 14.59
N GLN A 83 -0.46 -19.19 13.56
CA GLN A 83 0.47 -20.12 12.86
C GLN A 83 0.90 -19.68 11.45
N THR A 84 0.38 -18.56 10.95
CA THR A 84 0.61 -18.17 9.55
C THR A 84 2.03 -17.66 9.30
N LEU A 85 2.62 -16.95 10.27
CA LEU A 85 3.96 -16.37 10.12
C LEU A 85 5.02 -17.46 9.99
N ASP A 86 4.90 -18.55 10.75
CA ASP A 86 5.84 -19.68 10.70
C ASP A 86 5.77 -20.43 9.37
N GLN A 87 4.57 -20.53 8.78
CA GLN A 87 4.37 -21.14 7.47
C GLN A 87 4.98 -20.28 6.36
N ILE A 88 4.79 -18.96 6.42
CA ILE A 88 5.38 -18.00 5.48
C ILE A 88 6.91 -18.01 5.58
N LEU A 89 7.48 -18.03 6.81
CA LEU A 89 8.93 -18.06 7.02
C LEU A 89 9.58 -19.35 6.46
N LYS A 90 8.91 -20.50 6.61
CA LYS A 90 9.35 -21.77 6.01
C LYS A 90 9.33 -21.73 4.48
N LEU A 91 8.28 -21.15 3.89
CA LEU A 91 8.13 -21.03 2.44
C LEU A 91 9.13 -20.02 1.83
N ALA A 92 9.41 -18.93 2.53
CA ALA A 92 10.34 -17.90 2.07
C ALA A 92 11.82 -18.31 2.18
N ASN A 93 12.14 -19.48 2.75
CA ASN A 93 13.50 -19.90 3.10
C ASN A 93 14.30 -18.84 3.88
N VAL A 94 13.61 -17.93 4.57
CA VAL A 94 14.22 -16.89 5.40
C VAL A 94 14.47 -17.51 6.77
N LYS A 95 15.75 -17.72 7.12
CA LYS A 95 16.12 -18.05 8.51
C LYS A 95 15.56 -16.95 9.41
N LYS A 96 14.74 -17.32 10.41
CA LYS A 96 14.26 -16.41 11.45
C LYS A 96 15.46 -15.58 11.94
N ALA A 97 15.43 -14.26 11.72
CA ALA A 97 16.46 -13.38 12.25
C ALA A 97 16.53 -13.59 13.78
N PRO A 98 17.73 -13.69 14.38
CA PRO A 98 17.84 -13.97 15.80
C PRO A 98 17.11 -12.87 16.58
N GLU A 99 16.16 -13.26 17.42
CA GLU A 99 15.56 -12.39 18.42
C GLU A 99 16.70 -11.76 19.22
N LYS A 100 16.98 -10.47 19.00
CA LYS A 100 17.83 -9.70 19.91
C LYS A 100 17.10 -9.69 21.25
N LYS A 101 17.58 -10.51 22.19
CA LYS A 101 17.17 -10.46 23.60
C LYS A 101 17.35 -9.02 24.08
N SER A 102 16.24 -8.32 24.27
CA SER A 102 16.22 -7.06 25.00
C SER A 102 16.89 -7.29 26.35
N PRO A 103 17.83 -6.45 26.79
CA PRO A 103 18.49 -6.64 28.07
C PRO A 103 17.44 -6.63 29.20
N LYS A 104 17.44 -7.68 30.02
CA LYS A 104 16.64 -7.76 31.25
C LYS A 104 16.95 -6.52 32.07
N LYS A 105 15.97 -5.61 32.24
CA LYS A 105 16.03 -4.60 33.30
C LYS A 105 16.08 -5.37 34.62
N SER A 106 17.25 -5.39 35.25
CA SER A 106 17.42 -5.81 36.64
C SER A 106 16.60 -4.86 37.51
N ALA A 107 15.39 -5.27 37.88
CA ALA A 107 14.65 -4.62 38.95
C ALA A 107 15.35 -4.96 40.28
N ALA A 108 16.37 -4.17 40.62
CA ALA A 108 16.83 -4.06 42.00
C ALA A 108 15.82 -3.18 42.76
N SER A 109 14.70 -3.77 43.18
CA SER A 109 13.90 -3.19 44.26
C SER A 109 14.25 -3.98 45.52
N LYS A 110 15.04 -3.35 46.38
CA LYS A 110 15.45 -3.89 47.68
C LYS A 110 14.21 -4.24 48.49
N ALA A 111 14.19 -5.47 48.98
CA ALA A 111 13.27 -5.95 49.98
C ALA A 111 13.35 -5.11 51.26
N SER A 112 12.16 -4.84 51.80
CA SER A 112 11.84 -4.80 53.22
C SER A 112 12.82 -5.57 54.12
N ARG A 113 13.31 -4.90 55.19
CA ARG A 113 13.42 -5.40 56.58
C ARG A 113 14.24 -4.45 57.46
N LYS A 114 13.56 -3.56 58.19
CA LYS A 114 13.55 -3.49 59.67
C LYS A 114 12.74 -2.29 60.11
#